data_AF-A0A452CN04-F1
#
_entry.id   AF-A0A452CN04-F1
#
_cell.length_a   1.000
_cell.length_b   1.000
_cell.length_c   1.000
_cell.angle_alpha   90.00
_cell.angle_beta   90.00
_cell.angle_gamma   90.00
#
_symmetry.space_group_name_H-M   'P 1'
#
loop_
_entity.id
_entity.type
_entity.pdbx_description
1 polymer ?
#
loop_
_entity_poly.entity_id
_entity_poly.type
_entity_poly.pdbx_seq_one_letter_code
_entity_poly.pdbx_strand_id
1 'polypeptide(L)'
;GNASLPRHLGLSLLGCFPNVQMLPLDLQELFRDTPLAAWYAALQRRWEPYVLPVLSDASRTALMWKFGGIYLDTDFIVLKSLGNLTNALGTQSRYVLNGAFLAFKRHHEFVALC
;
A
#
# COMPACT_ATOMS: atom_id res chain seq x y z
N GLY A 1 33.95 12.55 -16.40
CA GLY A 1 34.07 12.03 -15.02
C GLY A 1 33.15 10.85 -14.89
N ASN A 2 33.67 9.68 -14.54
CA ASN A 2 32.94 8.41 -14.54
C ASN A 2 32.24 8.21 -13.20
N ALA A 3 31.13 8.93 -12.97
CA ALA A 3 30.30 8.69 -11.80
C ALA A 3 29.46 7.42 -12.07
N SER A 4 29.76 6.34 -11.36
CA SER A 4 28.94 5.13 -11.39
C SER A 4 27.53 5.46 -10.88
N LEU A 5 26.51 4.95 -11.58
CA LEU A 5 25.12 5.12 -11.14
C LEU A 5 24.92 4.45 -9.77
N PRO A 6 24.10 5.04 -8.88
CA PRO A 6 23.74 4.41 -7.62
C PRO A 6 23.14 3.02 -7.85
N ARG A 7 23.45 2.08 -6.94
CA ARG A 7 22.92 0.70 -6.95
C ARG A 7 21.38 0.63 -6.99
N HIS A 8 20.72 1.69 -6.52
CA HIS A 8 19.26 1.87 -6.55
C HIS A 8 18.90 3.26 -7.10
N LEU A 9 19.20 3.50 -8.38
CA LEU A 9 18.98 4.80 -9.03
C LEU A 9 17.55 5.32 -8.83
N GLY A 10 16.52 4.49 -9.02
CA GLY A 10 15.11 4.91 -8.86
C GLY A 10 14.79 5.45 -7.46
N LEU A 11 15.18 4.72 -6.40
CA LEU A 11 15.00 5.18 -5.02
C LEU A 11 15.82 6.45 -4.75
N SER A 12 17.03 6.54 -5.30
CA SER A 12 17.88 7.73 -5.15
C SER A 12 17.24 8.96 -5.77
N LEU A 13 16.61 8.82 -6.94
CA LEU A 13 15.89 9.89 -7.62
C LEU A 13 14.63 10.31 -6.85
N LEU A 14 13.90 9.37 -6.26
CA LEU A 14 12.73 9.69 -5.42
C LEU A 14 13.13 10.51 -4.18
N GLY A 15 14.33 10.28 -3.63
CA GLY A 15 14.87 11.05 -2.52
C GLY A 15 15.18 12.51 -2.85
N CYS A 16 15.21 12.91 -4.13
CA CYS A 16 15.40 14.31 -4.53
C CYS A 16 14.13 15.16 -4.37
N PHE A 17 12.95 14.55 -4.22
CA PHE A 17 11.70 15.27 -4.06
C PHE A 17 11.43 15.54 -2.57
N PRO A 18 11.35 16.81 -2.11
CA PRO A 18 11.19 17.13 -0.69
C PRO A 18 9.85 16.67 -0.11
N ASN A 19 8.87 16.40 -0.96
CA ASN A 19 7.53 15.92 -0.62
C ASN A 19 7.37 14.40 -0.78
N VAL A 20 8.46 13.66 -1.00
CA VAL A 20 8.45 12.20 -1.07
C VAL A 20 9.28 11.65 0.08
N GLN A 21 8.68 10.77 0.88
CA GLN A 21 9.36 10.11 1.99
C GLN A 21 9.37 8.61 1.74
N MET A 22 10.56 8.01 1.84
CA MET A 22 10.73 6.57 1.81
C MET A 22 10.97 6.10 3.24
N LEU A 23 10.01 5.36 3.79
CA LEU A 23 10.07 4.86 5.16
C LEU A 23 10.18 3.33 5.14
N PRO A 24 10.97 2.72 6.05
CA PRO A 24 10.95 1.28 6.22
C PRO A 24 9.57 0.82 6.67
N LEU A 25 9.07 -0.27 6.07
CA LEU A 25 7.80 -0.87 6.46
C LEU A 25 8.04 -1.97 7.50
N ASP A 26 7.69 -1.70 8.76
CA ASP A 26 7.63 -2.74 9.79
C ASP A 26 6.31 -3.49 9.68
N LEU A 27 6.35 -4.71 9.13
CA LEU A 27 5.18 -5.55 8.94
C LEU A 27 4.59 -6.01 10.27
N GLN A 28 5.41 -6.27 11.28
CA GLN A 28 4.92 -6.72 12.58
C GLN A 28 4.12 -5.61 13.24
N GLU A 29 4.61 -4.38 13.19
CA GLU A 29 3.88 -3.21 13.67
C GLU A 29 2.65 -2.92 12.80
N LEU A 30 2.76 -3.02 11.47
CA LEU A 30 1.63 -2.79 10.57
C LEU A 30 0.43 -3.67 10.91
N PHE A 31 0.66 -4.98 11.04
CA PHE A 31 -0.41 -5.95 11.27
C PHE A 31 -0.86 -6.04 12.74
N ARG A 32 -0.06 -5.53 13.69
CA ARG A 32 -0.45 -5.49 15.11
C ARG A 32 -1.75 -4.71 15.28
N ASP A 33 -2.67 -5.30 16.05
CA ASP A 33 -3.99 -4.76 16.38
C ASP A 33 -4.90 -4.54 15.15
N THR A 34 -4.64 -5.26 14.05
CA THR A 34 -5.51 -5.30 12.87
C THR A 34 -6.21 -6.67 12.76
N PRO A 35 -7.36 -6.76 12.06
CA PRO A 35 -8.00 -8.05 11.77
C PRO A 35 -7.08 -9.06 11.06
N LEU A 36 -6.04 -8.59 10.35
CA LEU A 36 -5.07 -9.41 9.63
C LEU A 36 -3.92 -9.94 10.51
N ALA A 37 -3.87 -9.62 11.81
CA ALA A 37 -2.80 -10.06 12.71
C ALA A 37 -2.62 -11.59 12.73
N ALA A 38 -3.73 -12.33 12.87
CA ALA A 38 -3.71 -13.79 12.91
C ALA A 38 -3.31 -14.40 11.56
N TRP A 39 -3.77 -13.79 10.46
CA TRP A 39 -3.37 -14.18 9.11
C TRP A 39 -1.87 -14.01 8.89
N TYR A 40 -1.29 -12.85 9.27
CA TYR A 40 0.14 -12.59 9.11
C TYR A 40 1.00 -13.57 9.93
N ALA A 41 0.59 -13.89 11.16
CA ALA A 41 1.26 -14.90 11.98
C ALA A 41 1.23 -16.31 11.36
N ALA A 42 0.14 -16.65 10.65
CA ALA A 42 0.01 -17.92 9.94
C ALA A 42 0.84 -17.95 8.64
N LEU A 43 0.96 -16.83 7.93
CA LEU A 43 1.76 -16.69 6.71
C LEU A 43 3.23 -17.08 6.95
N GLN A 44 3.79 -16.73 8.12
CA GLN A 44 5.17 -17.08 8.48
C GLN A 44 5.42 -18.60 8.62
N ARG A 45 4.37 -19.40 8.72
CA ARG A 45 4.44 -20.85 8.94
C ARG A 45 4.01 -21.67 7.73
N ARG A 46 3.60 -21.02 6.64
CA ARG A 46 3.09 -21.67 5.44
C ARG A 46 3.95 -21.27 4.25
N TRP A 47 4.12 -22.20 3.33
CA TRP A 47 4.74 -21.88 2.05
C TRP A 47 3.71 -21.15 1.19
N GLU A 48 4.08 -19.96 0.72
CA GLU A 48 3.28 -19.12 -0.17
C GLU A 48 4.14 -18.78 -1.40
N PRO A 49 3.84 -19.35 -2.59
CA PRO A 49 4.62 -19.09 -3.80
C PRO A 49 4.61 -17.62 -4.23
N TYR A 50 3.58 -16.86 -3.84
CA TYR A 50 3.38 -15.47 -4.21
C TYR A 50 3.45 -14.54 -2.99
N VAL A 51 4.39 -14.79 -2.08
CA VAL A 51 4.46 -14.08 -0.79
C VAL A 51 4.52 -12.57 -0.94
N LEU A 52 5.25 -12.03 -1.92
CA LEU A 52 5.37 -10.58 -2.11
C LEU A 52 4.05 -9.91 -2.50
N PRO A 53 3.36 -10.32 -3.59
CA PRO A 53 2.07 -9.71 -3.94
C PRO A 53 0.99 -9.99 -2.89
N VAL A 54 0.94 -11.19 -2.31
CA VAL A 54 -0.01 -11.52 -1.23
C VAL A 54 0.20 -10.62 -0.01
N LEU A 55 1.46 -10.40 0.38
CA LEU A 55 1.81 -9.49 1.47
C LEU A 55 1.51 -8.04 1.11
N SER A 56 1.72 -7.63 -0.15
CA SER A 56 1.38 -6.29 -0.64
C SER A 56 -0.13 -6.02 -0.56
N ASP A 57 -0.95 -6.99 -0.97
CA ASP A 57 -2.41 -6.92 -0.92
C ASP A 57 -2.90 -6.79 0.54
N ALA A 58 -2.35 -7.58 1.45
CA ALA A 58 -2.69 -7.47 2.87
C ALA A 58 -2.18 -6.16 3.49
N SER A 59 -0.98 -5.72 3.11
CA SER A 59 -0.36 -4.51 3.66
C SER A 59 -1.16 -3.26 3.30
N ARG A 60 -1.67 -3.16 2.06
CA ARG A 60 -2.51 -2.00 1.68
C ARG A 60 -3.81 -1.94 2.46
N THR A 61 -4.45 -3.09 2.72
CA THR A 61 -5.69 -3.16 3.52
C THR A 61 -5.40 -2.81 4.98
N ALA A 62 -4.32 -3.33 5.55
CA ALA A 62 -3.89 -2.99 6.91
C ALA A 62 -3.53 -1.51 7.06
N LEU A 63 -2.79 -0.92 6.11
CA LEU A 63 -2.47 0.51 6.09
C LEU A 63 -3.75 1.35 6.03
N MET A 64 -4.66 1.01 5.12
CA MET A 64 -5.91 1.72 4.95
C MET A 64 -6.81 1.63 6.19
N TRP A 65 -6.91 0.47 6.83
CA TRP A 65 -7.68 0.32 8.06
C TRP A 65 -7.03 1.07 9.23
N LYS A 66 -5.72 0.92 9.43
CA LYS A 66 -4.99 1.44 10.59
C LYS A 66 -4.78 2.95 10.54
N PHE A 67 -4.60 3.53 9.35
CA PHE A 67 -4.26 4.95 9.19
C PHE A 67 -5.27 5.74 8.34
N GLY A 68 -6.03 5.08 7.47
CA GLY A 68 -6.84 5.76 6.46
C GLY A 68 -5.99 6.53 5.46
N GLY A 69 -6.61 7.50 4.79
CA GLY A 69 -5.96 8.33 3.79
C GLY A 69 -6.17 7.79 2.38
N ILE A 70 -5.14 7.90 1.54
CA ILE A 70 -5.18 7.48 0.14
C ILE A 70 -4.01 6.52 -0.11
N TYR A 71 -4.33 5.34 -0.64
CA TYR A 71 -3.36 4.36 -1.11
C TYR A 71 -3.42 4.27 -2.64
N LEU A 72 -2.25 4.18 -3.27
CA LEU A 72 -2.10 3.91 -4.71
C LEU A 72 -0.98 2.89 -4.92
N ASP A 73 -1.14 2.01 -5.89
CA ASP A 73 -0.01 1.24 -6.42
C ASP A 73 1.02 2.18 -7.07
N THR A 74 2.29 1.79 -7.04
CA THR A 74 3.42 2.66 -7.42
C THR A 74 3.51 2.95 -8.92
N ASP A 75 2.73 2.26 -9.74
CA ASP A 75 2.65 2.42 -11.19
C ASP A 75 1.49 3.34 -11.65
N PHE A 76 0.80 4.00 -10.71
CA PHE A 76 -0.23 4.99 -11.01
C PHE A 76 0.36 6.29 -11.54
N ILE A 77 -0.21 6.80 -12.63
CA ILE A 77 -0.01 8.17 -13.09
C ILE A 77 -1.21 9.00 -12.63
N VAL A 78 -0.98 9.92 -11.69
CA VAL A 78 -2.02 10.80 -11.15
C VAL A 78 -2.20 12.02 -12.06
N LEU A 79 -3.37 12.14 -12.68
CA LEU A 79 -3.68 13.23 -13.61
C LEU A 79 -4.27 14.49 -12.95
N LYS A 80 -4.87 14.34 -11.76
CA LYS A 80 -5.53 15.42 -11.01
C LYS A 80 -5.35 15.19 -9.51
N SER A 81 -5.49 16.26 -8.73
CA SER A 81 -5.43 16.18 -7.27
C SER A 81 -6.48 15.20 -6.72
N LEU A 82 -6.04 14.35 -5.79
CA LEU A 82 -6.86 13.34 -5.13
C LEU A 82 -7.36 13.80 -3.76
N GLY A 83 -6.98 15.01 -3.31
CA GLY A 83 -7.18 15.47 -1.92
C GLY A 83 -8.63 15.58 -1.47
N ASN A 84 -9.59 15.59 -2.40
CA ASN A 84 -11.02 15.66 -2.10
C ASN A 84 -11.70 14.28 -2.08
N LEU A 85 -10.96 13.19 -2.28
CA LEU A 85 -11.50 11.84 -2.32
C LEU A 85 -11.56 11.23 -0.92
N THR A 86 -12.73 10.70 -0.56
CA THR A 86 -12.96 9.93 0.65
C THR A 86 -14.05 8.90 0.37
N ASN A 87 -13.98 7.74 1.02
CA ASN A 87 -14.84 6.58 0.79
C ASN A 87 -14.95 6.19 -0.70
N ALA A 88 -13.80 6.12 -1.37
CA ALA A 88 -13.70 5.86 -2.81
C ALA A 88 -12.78 4.67 -3.12
N LEU A 89 -13.08 4.01 -4.24
CA LEU A 89 -12.33 2.88 -4.79
C LEU A 89 -12.06 3.09 -6.27
N GLY A 90 -10.98 2.48 -6.77
CA GLY A 90 -10.69 2.44 -8.19
C GLY A 90 -11.64 1.48 -8.92
N THR A 91 -12.25 1.94 -10.02
CA THR A 91 -12.97 1.04 -10.93
C THR A 91 -12.00 0.47 -11.96
N GLN A 92 -11.99 -0.86 -12.14
CA GLN A 92 -11.20 -1.52 -13.19
C GLN A 92 -12.06 -1.84 -14.42
N SER A 93 -13.32 -2.19 -14.19
CA SER A 93 -14.30 -2.45 -15.26
C SER A 93 -15.71 -2.14 -14.76
N ARG A 94 -16.74 -2.41 -15.57
CA ARG A 94 -18.14 -2.16 -15.22
C ARG A 94 -18.60 -2.84 -13.92
N TYR A 95 -18.00 -3.97 -13.57
CA TYR A 95 -18.44 -4.80 -12.43
C TYR A 95 -17.29 -5.14 -11.46
N VAL A 96 -16.12 -4.54 -11.64
CA VAL A 96 -14.93 -4.86 -10.85
C VAL A 96 -14.31 -3.58 -10.33
N LEU A 97 -14.20 -3.50 -9.02
CA LEU A 97 -13.37 -2.54 -8.31
C LEU A 97 -11.99 -3.15 -8.10
N ASN A 98 -10.93 -2.36 -8.23
CA ASN A 98 -9.57 -2.81 -7.94
C ASN A 98 -9.15 -2.43 -6.51
N GLY A 99 -8.14 -3.14 -6.01
CA GLY A 99 -7.43 -2.79 -4.78
C GLY A 99 -6.26 -1.81 -4.99
N ALA A 100 -6.06 -1.33 -6.21
CA ALA A 100 -4.89 -0.54 -6.59
C ALA A 100 -5.06 0.97 -6.28
N PHE A 101 -6.29 1.42 -6.04
CA PHE A 101 -6.61 2.72 -5.47
C PHE A 101 -7.67 2.60 -4.37
N LEU A 102 -7.35 3.10 -3.17
CA LEU A 102 -8.24 3.10 -2.01
C LEU A 102 -8.20 4.48 -1.35
N ALA A 103 -9.35 5.06 -1.01
CA ALA A 103 -9.41 6.29 -0.23
C ALA A 103 -10.49 6.18 0.86
N PHE A 104 -10.09 5.95 2.11
CA PHE A 104 -11.02 5.77 3.23
C PHE A 104 -10.53 6.47 4.49
N LYS A 105 -11.46 6.70 5.42
CA LYS A 105 -11.10 7.10 6.79
C LYS A 105 -10.53 5.90 7.55
N ARG A 106 -9.71 6.19 8.56
CA ARG A 106 -9.22 5.19 9.52
C ARG A 106 -10.40 4.42 10.13
N HIS A 107 -10.23 3.11 10.33
CA HIS A 107 -11.24 2.21 10.92
C HIS A 107 -12.56 2.14 10.16
N HIS A 108 -12.56 2.41 8.85
CA HIS A 108 -13.76 2.33 8.04
C HIS A 108 -14.28 0.89 7.95
N GLU A 109 -15.58 0.69 8.21
CA GLU A 109 -16.22 -0.63 8.30
C GLU A 109 -16.02 -1.46 7.03
N PHE A 110 -16.21 -0.86 5.84
CA PHE A 110 -15.95 -1.56 4.57
C PHE A 110 -14.54 -2.17 4.49
N VAL A 111 -13.51 -1.45 4.95
CA VAL A 111 -12.13 -1.94 4.91
C VAL A 111 -11.91 -3.06 5.93
N ALA A 112 -12.63 -3.03 7.05
CA ALA A 112 -12.58 -4.10 8.06
C ALA A 112 -13.23 -5.41 7.56
N LEU A 113 -14.10 -5.34 6.56
CA LEU A 113 -14.79 -6.49 5.95
C LEU A 113 -14.05 -7.07 4.73
N CYS A 114 -13.00 -6.39 4.26
CA CYS A 114 -12.13 -6.84 3.18
C CYS A 114 -11.02 -7.74 3.72
#